data_AF-A0A8T5M9T3-F1
#
_entry.id   AF-A0A8T5M9T3-F1
#
_cell.length_a   1.000
_cell.length_b   1.000
_cell.length_c   1.000
_cell.angle_alpha   90.00
_cell.angle_beta   90.00
_cell.angle_gamma   90.00
#
_symmetry.space_group_name_H-M   'P 1'
#
loop_
_entity.id
_entity.type
_entity.pdbx_description
1 polymer ?
#
loop_
_entity_poly.entity_id
_entity_poly.type
_entity_poly.pdbx_seq_one_letter_code
_entity_poly.pdbx_strand_id
1 'polypeptide(L)'
;MDYENLKIVGSKKFKDQTTKALNLIKKNSKRDFNKINKYLKKIRFAKRSCLILEKAQFDVGAKTAYHSLEWYASTIIHDTHHYYLHAIKKFPWKKENITGHEKLCIKEQVRFLKKIKAQKKMIDYTKNSPKSKYWLNKKEVW
;
A
#
# COMPACT_ATOMS: atom_id res chain seq x y z
N MET A 1 9.57 -14.92 11.73
CA MET A 1 8.91 -15.47 10.52
C MET A 1 9.48 -14.69 9.37
N ASP A 2 10.42 -15.27 8.64
CA ASP A 2 11.03 -14.61 7.49
C ASP A 2 10.15 -14.88 6.25
N TYR A 3 9.83 -13.83 5.51
CA TYR A 3 9.11 -13.93 4.25
C TYR A 3 10.14 -14.20 3.16
N GLU A 4 10.10 -15.38 2.53
CA GLU A 4 11.14 -15.89 1.61
C GLU A 4 11.62 -14.87 0.56
N ASN A 5 10.73 -13.98 0.08
CA ASN A 5 11.04 -13.02 -0.99
C ASN A 5 10.91 -11.54 -0.59
N LEU A 6 10.56 -11.25 0.68
CA LEU A 6 10.23 -9.90 1.13
C LEU A 6 11.08 -9.49 2.33
N LYS A 7 12.02 -8.57 2.11
CA LYS A 7 12.88 -8.04 3.18
C LYS A 7 12.18 -6.91 3.93
N ILE A 8 12.12 -7.01 5.26
CA ILE A 8 11.59 -5.94 6.14
C ILE A 8 12.75 -5.23 6.83
N VAL A 9 12.92 -3.93 6.58
CA VAL A 9 14.05 -3.13 7.09
C VAL A 9 13.54 -2.00 7.98
N GLY A 10 14.00 -1.96 9.22
CA GLY A 10 13.62 -0.95 10.20
C GLY A 10 13.85 -1.44 11.62
N SER A 11 13.35 -0.69 12.61
CA SER A 11 13.41 -1.08 14.01
C SER A 11 12.62 -2.37 14.29
N LYS A 12 12.87 -3.01 15.43
CA LYS A 12 12.12 -4.19 15.87
C LYS A 12 10.60 -3.92 15.88
N LYS A 13 10.20 -2.77 16.47
CA LYS A 13 8.80 -2.32 16.50
C LYS A 13 8.18 -2.21 15.10
N PHE A 14 8.93 -1.69 14.12
CA PHE A 14 8.46 -1.62 12.74
C PHE A 14 8.29 -3.02 12.14
N LYS A 15 9.31 -3.88 12.28
CA LYS A 15 9.27 -5.26 11.77
C LYS A 15 8.08 -6.04 12.33
N ASP A 16 7.82 -5.91 13.62
CA ASP A 16 6.69 -6.56 14.29
C ASP A 16 5.36 -6.04 13.74
N GLN A 17 5.24 -4.72 13.55
CA GLN A 17 4.05 -4.10 12.99
C GLN A 17 3.80 -4.51 11.53
N THR A 18 4.84 -4.55 10.69
CA THR A 18 4.76 -5.03 9.30
C THR A 18 4.39 -6.51 9.25
N THR A 19 4.96 -7.33 10.12
CA THR A 19 4.63 -8.77 10.21
C THR A 19 3.17 -8.98 10.59
N LYS A 20 2.65 -8.23 11.58
CA LYS A 20 1.22 -8.26 11.94
C LYS A 20 0.34 -7.87 10.75
N ALA A 21 0.73 -6.82 10.00
CA ALA A 21 -0.04 -6.37 8.84
C ALA A 21 -0.06 -7.41 7.72
N LEU A 22 1.09 -8.02 7.40
CA LEU A 22 1.20 -9.09 6.40
C LEU A 22 0.43 -10.35 6.81
N ASN A 23 0.44 -10.71 8.10
CA ASN A 23 -0.35 -11.83 8.60
C ASN A 23 -1.85 -11.56 8.54
N LEU A 24 -2.29 -10.32 8.81
CA LEU A 24 -3.69 -9.91 8.61
C LEU A 24 -4.10 -10.06 7.13
N ILE A 25 -3.23 -9.66 6.20
CA ILE A 25 -3.48 -9.84 4.77
C ILE A 25 -3.55 -11.33 4.41
N LYS A 26 -2.57 -12.13 4.84
CA LYS A 26 -2.51 -13.57 4.57
C LYS A 26 -3.75 -14.31 5.05
N LYS A 27 -4.21 -14.02 6.27
CA LYS A 27 -5.40 -14.62 6.89
C LYS A 27 -6.67 -14.34 6.09
N ASN A 28 -6.81 -13.13 5.54
CA ASN A 28 -8.04 -12.71 4.87
C ASN A 28 -8.00 -12.83 3.34
N SER A 29 -6.81 -12.97 2.74
CA SER A 29 -6.65 -13.03 1.30
C SER A 29 -5.29 -13.61 0.88
N LYS A 30 -5.22 -14.94 0.75
CA LYS A 30 -4.02 -15.63 0.22
C LYS A 30 -3.59 -15.09 -1.15
N ARG A 31 -4.54 -14.74 -2.00
CA ARG A 31 -4.28 -14.11 -3.32
C ARG A 31 -3.53 -12.79 -3.18
N ASP A 32 -3.98 -11.91 -2.30
CA ASP A 32 -3.36 -10.59 -2.14
C ASP A 32 -1.98 -10.71 -1.46
N PHE A 33 -1.84 -11.64 -0.51
CA PHE A 33 -0.54 -11.96 0.09
C PHE A 33 0.46 -12.51 -0.94
N ASN A 34 0.05 -13.45 -1.81
CA ASN A 34 0.89 -13.98 -2.88
C ASN A 34 1.30 -12.87 -3.85
N LYS A 35 0.40 -11.92 -4.15
CA LYS A 35 0.70 -10.76 -4.98
C LYS A 35 1.80 -9.89 -4.36
N ILE A 36 1.72 -9.63 -3.06
CA ILE A 36 2.76 -8.89 -2.31
C ILE A 36 4.09 -9.64 -2.36
N ASN A 37 4.10 -10.94 -2.03
CA ASN A 37 5.32 -11.75 -2.01
C ASN A 37 5.97 -11.88 -3.40
N LYS A 38 5.16 -11.83 -4.47
CA LYS A 38 5.64 -11.88 -5.85
C LYS A 38 6.22 -10.54 -6.32
N TYR A 39 5.60 -9.43 -5.94
CA TYR A 39 5.87 -8.12 -6.56
C TYR A 39 6.68 -7.15 -5.70
N LEU A 40 6.60 -7.23 -4.37
CA LEU A 40 7.45 -6.43 -3.50
C LEU A 40 8.69 -7.22 -3.10
N LYS A 41 9.84 -6.56 -3.14
CA LYS A 41 11.12 -7.09 -2.65
C LYS A 41 11.47 -6.56 -1.27
N LYS A 42 10.97 -5.36 -0.92
CA LYS A 42 11.30 -4.73 0.36
C LYS A 42 10.18 -3.85 0.91
N ILE A 43 10.00 -3.91 2.22
CA ILE A 43 9.27 -2.89 2.99
C ILE A 43 10.27 -2.26 3.96
N ARG A 44 10.50 -0.95 3.85
CA ARG A 44 11.52 -0.24 4.63
C ARG A 44 10.89 0.92 5.41
N PHE A 45 11.28 1.07 6.66
CA PHE A 45 10.95 2.26 7.43
C PHE A 45 11.74 3.47 6.92
N ALA A 46 11.04 4.57 6.64
CA ALA A 46 11.62 5.78 6.07
C ALA A 46 10.95 7.04 6.64
N LYS A 47 11.42 8.24 6.25
CA LYS A 47 10.82 9.51 6.70
C LYS A 47 9.42 9.73 6.14
N ARG A 48 9.16 9.28 4.91
CA ARG A 48 7.89 9.44 4.19
C ARG A 48 7.50 8.11 3.55
N SER A 49 6.21 7.95 3.29
CA SER A 49 5.68 6.76 2.63
C SER A 49 5.66 6.94 1.12
N CYS A 50 6.26 6.02 0.37
CA CYS A 50 6.24 6.00 -1.09
C CYS A 50 6.62 4.63 -1.63
N LEU A 51 6.14 4.30 -2.83
CA LEU A 51 6.63 3.18 -3.60
C LEU A 51 7.82 3.63 -4.47
N ILE A 52 8.92 2.87 -4.42
CA ILE A 52 10.06 3.00 -5.32
C ILE A 52 9.98 1.85 -6.33
N LEU A 53 9.53 2.17 -7.54
CA LEU A 53 9.17 1.20 -8.57
C LEU A 53 10.37 0.34 -8.99
N GLU A 54 11.52 0.96 -9.26
CA GLU A 54 12.74 0.31 -9.76
C GLU A 54 13.31 -0.71 -8.76
N LYS A 55 13.00 -0.50 -7.48
CA LYS A 55 13.48 -1.35 -6.38
C LYS A 55 12.40 -2.31 -5.86
N ALA A 56 11.19 -2.26 -6.43
CA ALA A 56 10.03 -2.99 -5.91
C ALA A 56 9.89 -2.81 -4.37
N GLN A 57 10.08 -1.57 -3.90
CA GLN A 57 10.26 -1.27 -2.49
C GLN A 57 9.20 -0.29 -2.01
N PHE A 58 8.53 -0.64 -0.91
CA PHE A 58 7.64 0.27 -0.21
C PHE A 58 8.35 0.91 0.98
N ASP A 59 8.68 2.19 0.86
CA ASP A 59 9.12 3.02 1.97
C ASP A 59 7.92 3.47 2.78
N VAL A 60 8.01 3.41 4.11
CA VAL A 60 6.88 3.65 5.01
C VAL A 60 7.27 4.58 6.14
N GLY A 61 6.56 5.69 6.25
CA GLY A 61 6.68 6.63 7.38
C GLY A 61 5.91 6.17 8.62
N ALA A 62 6.31 6.71 9.78
CA ALA A 62 5.67 6.41 11.07
C ALA A 62 4.15 6.65 11.06
N LYS A 63 3.70 7.75 10.45
CA LYS A 63 2.27 8.10 10.33
C LYS A 63 1.46 7.03 9.59
N THR A 64 2.06 6.31 8.65
CA THR A 64 1.39 5.22 7.93
C THR A 64 1.51 3.91 8.71
N ALA A 65 2.72 3.55 9.14
CA ALA A 65 2.99 2.26 9.79
C ALA A 65 2.23 2.08 11.11
N TYR A 66 2.10 3.15 11.89
CA TYR A 66 1.58 3.10 13.27
C TYR A 66 0.19 3.74 13.45
N HIS A 67 -0.51 4.11 12.37
CA HIS A 67 -1.88 4.65 12.49
C HIS A 67 -2.85 3.60 13.03
N SER A 68 -2.98 2.48 12.33
CA SER A 68 -3.66 1.27 12.80
C SER A 68 -3.20 0.07 11.98
N LEU A 69 -3.48 -1.14 12.47
CA LEU A 69 -3.08 -2.36 11.78
C LEU A 69 -3.80 -2.52 10.43
N GLU A 70 -5.11 -2.26 10.40
CA GLU A 70 -5.96 -2.34 9.21
C GLU A 70 -5.57 -1.30 8.18
N TRP A 71 -5.32 -0.06 8.63
CA TRP A 71 -4.86 1.01 7.74
C TRP A 71 -3.53 0.62 7.10
N TYR A 72 -2.55 0.22 7.90
CA TYR A 72 -1.24 -0.11 7.39
C TYR A 72 -1.29 -1.32 6.42
N ALA A 73 -2.01 -2.38 6.78
CA ALA A 73 -2.25 -3.51 5.89
C ALA A 73 -2.87 -3.07 4.55
N SER A 74 -3.85 -2.15 4.58
CA SER A 74 -4.47 -1.63 3.36
C SER A 74 -3.50 -0.81 2.50
N THR A 75 -2.57 -0.06 3.10
CA THR A 75 -1.56 0.70 2.34
C THR A 75 -0.53 -0.21 1.66
N ILE A 76 -0.16 -1.34 2.29
CA ILE A 76 0.70 -2.35 1.63
C ILE A 76 0.00 -2.89 0.36
N ILE A 77 -1.31 -3.13 0.41
CA ILE A 77 -2.12 -3.54 -0.74
C ILE A 77 -2.13 -2.46 -1.82
N HIS A 78 -2.37 -1.21 -1.41
CA HIS A 78 -2.39 -0.04 -2.29
C HIS A 78 -1.08 0.08 -3.08
N ASP A 79 0.06 0.13 -2.39
CA ASP A 79 1.36 0.33 -3.04
C ASP A 79 1.85 -0.90 -3.81
N THR A 80 1.46 -2.12 -3.39
CA THR A 80 1.66 -3.30 -4.23
C THR A 80 0.85 -3.22 -5.53
N HIS A 81 -0.34 -2.59 -5.49
CA HIS A 81 -1.17 -2.42 -6.67
C HIS A 81 -0.57 -1.40 -7.64
N HIS A 82 0.07 -0.33 -7.13
CA HIS A 82 0.84 0.61 -7.96
C HIS A 82 1.89 -0.12 -8.79
N TYR A 83 2.71 -0.97 -8.16
CA TYR A 83 3.70 -1.77 -8.88
C TYR A 83 3.06 -2.68 -9.94
N TYR A 84 1.95 -3.34 -9.60
CA TYR A 84 1.25 -4.23 -10.51
C TYR A 84 0.71 -3.51 -11.75
N LEU A 85 0.11 -2.32 -11.58
CA LEU A 85 -0.38 -1.53 -12.71
C LEU A 85 0.78 -1.13 -13.63
N HIS A 86 1.85 -0.60 -13.04
CA HIS A 86 3.03 -0.13 -13.76
C HIS A 86 3.76 -1.28 -14.49
N ALA A 87 4.24 -2.27 -13.74
CA ALA A 87 5.16 -3.28 -14.27
C ALA A 87 4.45 -4.39 -15.06
N ILE A 88 3.23 -4.79 -14.63
CA ILE A 88 2.54 -5.98 -15.13
C ILE A 88 1.43 -5.62 -16.10
N LYS A 89 0.60 -4.63 -15.78
CA LYS A 89 -0.48 -4.18 -16.68
C LYS A 89 -0.06 -3.15 -17.71
N LYS A 90 1.22 -2.74 -17.70
CA LYS A 90 1.77 -1.73 -18.60
C LYS A 90 0.93 -0.45 -18.61
N PHE A 91 0.38 -0.11 -17.44
CA PHE A 91 -0.36 1.11 -17.19
C PHE A 91 0.53 1.99 -16.30
N PRO A 92 1.48 2.74 -16.90
CA PRO A 92 2.50 3.45 -16.14
C PRO A 92 1.89 4.62 -15.38
N TRP A 93 2.51 4.98 -14.27
CA TRP A 93 2.16 6.15 -13.49
C TRP A 93 2.78 7.40 -14.15
N LYS A 94 1.96 8.16 -14.88
CA LYS A 94 2.37 9.38 -15.60
C LYS A 94 1.50 10.56 -15.18
N LYS A 95 1.99 11.78 -15.40
CA LYS A 95 1.27 13.02 -15.08
C LYS A 95 -0.15 13.06 -15.67
N GLU A 96 -0.32 12.52 -16.87
CA GLU A 96 -1.58 12.51 -17.61
C GLU A 96 -2.64 11.59 -16.99
N ASN A 97 -2.23 10.51 -16.32
CA ASN A 97 -3.12 9.45 -15.86
C ASN A 97 -3.04 9.17 -14.34
N ILE A 98 -2.28 9.98 -13.59
CA ILE A 98 -2.07 9.85 -12.13
C ILE A 98 -3.38 9.64 -11.38
N THR A 99 -4.39 10.45 -11.69
CA THR A 99 -5.71 10.36 -11.04
C THR A 99 -6.41 9.03 -11.34
N GLY A 100 -6.29 8.50 -12.56
CA GLY A 100 -6.84 7.19 -12.92
C GLY A 100 -6.11 6.05 -12.22
N HIS A 101 -4.79 6.13 -12.16
CA HIS A 101 -3.92 5.15 -11.50
C HIS A 101 -4.22 5.05 -10.00
N GLU A 102 -4.30 6.20 -9.32
CA GLU A 102 -4.65 6.30 -7.90
C GLU A 102 -6.05 5.78 -7.61
N LYS A 103 -7.04 6.09 -8.47
CA LYS A 103 -8.41 5.56 -8.33
C LYS A 103 -8.44 4.03 -8.35
N LEU A 104 -7.63 3.39 -9.20
CA LEU A 104 -7.52 1.93 -9.25
C LEU A 104 -6.87 1.37 -7.98
N CYS A 105 -5.81 2.00 -7.48
CA CYS A 105 -5.14 1.60 -6.24
C CYS A 105 -6.07 1.77 -5.02
N ILE A 106 -6.81 2.88 -4.94
CA ILE A 106 -7.80 3.14 -3.91
C ILE A 106 -8.97 2.15 -3.98
N LYS A 107 -9.44 1.79 -5.18
CA LYS A 107 -10.46 0.75 -5.35
C LYS A 107 -10.02 -0.58 -4.74
N GLU A 108 -8.76 -0.96 -4.94
CA GLU A 108 -8.17 -2.17 -4.39
C GLU A 108 -7.95 -2.10 -2.88
N GLN A 109 -7.52 -0.94 -2.37
CA GLN A 109 -7.43 -0.68 -0.94
C GLN A 109 -8.80 -0.81 -0.26
N VAL A 110 -9.84 -0.18 -0.82
CA VAL A 110 -11.23 -0.26 -0.34
C VAL A 110 -11.76 -1.69 -0.41
N ARG A 111 -11.47 -2.43 -1.49
CA ARG A 111 -11.84 -3.85 -1.61
C ARG A 111 -11.28 -4.64 -0.43
N PHE A 112 -10.00 -4.46 -0.11
CA PHE A 112 -9.37 -5.16 1.00
C PHE A 112 -9.94 -4.73 2.36
N LEU A 113 -10.13 -3.43 2.60
CA LEU A 113 -10.74 -2.93 3.84
C LEU A 113 -12.14 -3.50 4.09
N LYS A 114 -12.97 -3.57 3.05
CA LYS A 114 -14.28 -4.24 3.12
C LYS A 114 -14.14 -5.72 3.46
N LYS A 115 -13.15 -6.40 2.85
CA LYS A 115 -12.90 -7.83 3.06
C LYS A 115 -12.57 -8.17 4.50
N ILE A 116 -11.77 -7.33 5.16
CA ILE A 116 -11.41 -7.50 6.58
C ILE A 116 -12.44 -6.90 7.54
N LYS A 117 -13.60 -6.44 7.04
CA LYS A 117 -14.65 -5.77 7.82
C LYS A 117 -14.11 -4.59 8.66
N ALA A 118 -13.20 -3.80 8.08
CA ALA A 118 -12.67 -2.61 8.75
C ALA A 118 -13.79 -1.61 9.07
N GLN A 119 -13.52 -0.71 10.02
CA GLN A 119 -14.50 0.30 10.43
C GLN A 119 -15.01 1.12 9.24
N LYS A 120 -16.33 1.33 9.18
CA LYS A 120 -16.99 2.06 8.09
C LYS A 120 -16.35 3.42 7.82
N LYS A 121 -16.00 4.17 8.88
CA LYS A 121 -15.28 5.45 8.76
C LYS A 121 -13.98 5.38 7.95
N MET A 122 -13.21 4.29 8.09
CA MET A 122 -11.96 4.09 7.36
C MET A 122 -12.22 3.76 5.89
N ILE A 123 -13.23 2.94 5.63
CA ILE A 123 -13.67 2.61 4.26
C ILE A 123 -14.14 3.88 3.55
N ASP A 124 -14.98 4.68 4.21
CA ASP A 124 -15.53 5.91 3.65
C ASP A 124 -14.45 6.98 3.46
N TYR A 125 -13.54 7.15 4.43
CA TYR A 125 -12.38 8.03 4.29
C TYR A 125 -11.53 7.63 3.07
N THR A 126 -11.19 6.35 2.94
CA THR A 126 -10.36 5.85 1.84
C THR A 126 -11.06 6.06 0.49
N LYS A 127 -12.36 5.74 0.40
CA LYS A 127 -13.18 5.92 -0.80
C LYS A 127 -13.27 7.39 -1.24
N ASN A 128 -13.33 8.31 -0.27
CA ASN A 128 -13.44 9.74 -0.53
C ASN A 128 -12.10 10.46 -0.62
N SER A 129 -10.99 9.78 -0.35
CA SER A 129 -9.65 10.38 -0.41
C SER A 129 -9.35 11.08 -1.74
N PRO A 130 -9.75 10.59 -2.94
CA PRO A 130 -9.53 11.32 -4.20
C PRO A 130 -10.27 12.67 -4.30
N LYS A 131 -11.34 12.86 -3.51
CA LYS A 131 -12.15 14.07 -3.49
C LYS A 131 -11.60 15.14 -2.54
N SER A 132 -10.63 14.79 -1.71
CA SER A 132 -10.01 15.75 -0.79
C SER A 132 -9.14 16.75 -1.57
N LYS A 133 -9.12 18.02 -1.13
CA LYS A 133 -8.31 19.12 -1.72
C LYS A 133 -6.83 18.75 -1.94
N TYR A 134 -6.32 17.76 -1.20
CA TYR A 134 -4.96 17.25 -1.30
C TYR A 134 -4.60 16.72 -2.70
N TRP A 135 -5.56 16.18 -3.46
CA TRP A 135 -5.32 15.67 -4.82
C TRP A 135 -5.53 16.71 -5.91
N LEU A 136 -6.30 17.77 -5.64
CA LEU A 136 -6.52 18.86 -6.58
C LEU A 136 -5.28 19.78 -6.72
N ASN A 137 -4.41 19.81 -5.71
CA ASN A 137 -3.21 20.67 -5.69
C ASN A 137 -1.89 19.97 -6.04
N LYS A 138 -1.87 18.67 -6.35
CA LYS A 138 -0.65 18.00 -6.85
C LYS A 138 -0.44 18.28 -8.35
N LYS A 139 -0.15 19.54 -8.68
CA LYS A 139 0.59 19.91 -9.91
C LYS A 139 2.11 19.74 -9.75
N GLU A 140 2.57 19.46 -8.53
CA GLU A 140 3.98 19.26 -8.24
C GLU A 140 4.37 17.78 -8.20
N VAL A 141 5.19 17.47 -9.19
CA VAL A 141 5.94 16.27 -9.58
C VAL A 141 6.41 15.40 -8.41
N TRP A 142 6.33 14.07 -8.58
CA TRP A 142 7.10 13.04 -7.88
C TRP A 142 7.71 12.11 -8.92
#